data_AF-A0A7Y0S7T5-F1
#
_entry.id   AF-A0A7Y0S7T5-F1
#
_cell.length_a   1.000
_cell.length_b   1.000
_cell.length_c   1.000
_cell.angle_alpha   90.00
_cell.angle_beta   90.00
_cell.angle_gamma   90.00
#
_symmetry.space_group_name_H-M   'P 1'
#
loop_
_entity.id
_entity.type
_entity.pdbx_description
1 polymer ?
#
loop_
_entity_poly.entity_id
_entity_poly.type
_entity_poly.pdbx_seq_one_letter_code
_entity_poly.pdbx_strand_id
1 'polypeptide(L)'
;FSPHAPFFAAAALNGLNFLTGCFLLPESHKGERRPLRREALNPLASFRWARGMTVVAALMAVFFIMQLVGQVPAALWVIFGEDRFHWDATTIGISLAAFGILHSLAQAMITGPVAARLGERRALM
;
A
#
# COMPACT_ATOMS: atom_id res chain seq x y z
N PHE A 1 -19.52 9.72 20.98
CA PHE A 1 -18.13 9.68 20.49
C PHE A 1 -17.95 10.79 19.45
N SER A 2 -16.99 11.70 19.64
CA SER A 2 -16.71 12.76 18.66
C SER A 2 -15.96 12.14 17.47
N PRO A 3 -16.42 12.32 16.22
CA PRO A 3 -15.76 11.79 15.01
C PRO A 3 -14.32 12.28 14.83
N HIS A 4 -13.91 13.34 15.52
CA HIS A 4 -12.60 13.99 15.35
C HIS A 4 -11.47 13.34 16.16
N ALA A 5 -11.79 12.57 17.21
CA ALA A 5 -10.79 11.92 18.05
C ALA A 5 -9.78 11.04 17.27
N PRO A 6 -10.19 10.18 16.33
CA PRO A 6 -9.25 9.40 15.52
C PRO A 6 -8.38 10.27 14.61
N PHE A 7 -8.90 11.39 14.09
CA PHE A 7 -8.13 12.29 13.23
C PHE A 7 -7.03 13.02 14.01
N PHE A 8 -7.32 13.47 15.25
CA PHE A 8 -6.30 14.07 16.11
C PHE A 8 -5.20 13.06 16.48
N ALA A 9 -5.57 11.82 16.78
CA ALA A 9 -4.60 10.74 17.02
C ALA A 9 -3.73 10.48 15.77
N ALA A 10 -4.34 10.41 14.58
CA ALA A 10 -3.63 10.24 13.33
C ALA A 10 -2.70 11.42 13.01
N ALA A 11 -3.11 12.65 13.31
CA ALA A 11 -2.27 13.85 13.14
C ALA A 11 -1.05 13.84 14.06
N ALA A 12 -1.22 13.44 15.33
CA ALA A 12 -0.12 13.31 16.27
C ALA A 12 0.91 12.26 15.83
N LEU A 13 0.42 11.09 15.37
CA LEU A 13 1.28 10.03 14.83
C LEU A 13 2.04 10.48 13.57
N ASN A 14 1.38 11.21 12.67
CA ASN A 14 2.04 11.78 11.48
C ASN A 14 3.07 12.85 11.85
N GLY A 15 2.78 13.70 12.83
CA GLY A 15 3.73 14.69 13.34
C GLY A 15 4.97 14.02 13.92
N LEU A 16 4.80 12.94 14.69
CA LEU A 16 5.92 12.15 15.21
C LEU A 16 6.74 11.52 14.07
N ASN A 17 6.07 10.94 13.07
CA ASN A 17 6.73 10.38 11.89
C ASN A 17 7.55 11.45 11.14
N PHE A 18 6.99 12.63 10.94
CA PHE A 18 7.70 13.77 10.33
C PHE A 18 8.95 14.16 11.13
N LEU A 19 8.84 14.27 12.46
CA LEU A 19 9.99 14.58 13.31
C LEU A 19 11.06 13.49 13.18
N THR A 20 10.68 12.20 13.18
CA THR A 20 11.65 11.13 12.95
C THR A 20 12.28 11.22 11.57
N GLY A 21 11.53 11.56 10.52
CA GLY A 21 12.06 11.80 9.19
C GLY A 21 13.07 12.94 9.15
N CYS A 22 12.75 14.07 9.74
CA CYS A 22 13.62 15.25 9.74
C CYS A 22 14.93 15.05 10.53
N PHE A 23 14.90 14.28 11.62
CA PHE A 23 16.08 14.13 12.49
C PHE A 23 16.88 12.84 12.24
N LEU A 24 16.24 11.74 11.83
CA LEU A 24 16.93 10.45 11.66
C LEU A 24 17.28 10.12 10.21
N LEU A 25 16.56 10.63 9.19
CA LEU A 25 16.91 10.32 7.81
C LEU A 25 18.05 11.25 7.34
N PRO A 26 19.25 10.72 7.07
CA PRO A 26 20.29 11.50 6.40
C PRO A 26 19.82 11.83 4.98
N GLU A 27 20.19 13.01 4.49
CA GLU A 27 19.93 13.42 3.10
C GLU A 27 20.47 12.34 2.14
N SER A 28 19.55 11.58 1.53
CA SER A 28 19.89 10.48 0.63
C SER A 28 20.41 10.99 -0.71
N HIS A 29 20.02 12.21 -1.12
CA HIS A 29 20.37 12.76 -2.41
C HIS A 29 21.67 13.59 -2.33
N LYS A 30 22.82 12.89 -2.44
CA LYS A 30 24.16 13.52 -2.50
C LYS A 30 24.55 14.02 -3.91
N GLY A 31 23.68 13.89 -4.91
CA GLY A 31 23.98 14.20 -6.32
C GLY A 31 23.58 15.60 -6.76
N GLU A 32 24.15 16.06 -7.88
CA GLU A 32 23.83 17.33 -8.55
C GLU A 32 22.32 17.50 -8.75
N ARG A 33 21.80 18.69 -8.41
CA ARG A 33 20.39 19.06 -8.63
C ARG A 33 20.11 19.08 -10.13
N ARG A 34 19.63 17.96 -10.67
CA ARG A 34 19.16 17.87 -12.05
C ARG A 34 17.96 18.81 -12.22
N PRO A 35 17.92 19.66 -13.25
CA PRO A 35 16.76 20.52 -13.49
C PRO A 35 15.52 19.66 -13.69
N LEU A 36 14.43 20.02 -13.00
CA LEU A 36 13.14 19.34 -13.09
C LEU A 36 12.62 19.45 -14.53
N ARG A 37 12.71 18.36 -15.29
CA ARG A 37 12.17 18.27 -16.64
C ARG A 37 10.66 18.16 -16.57
N ARG A 38 9.94 18.97 -17.35
CA ARG A 38 8.47 18.94 -17.40
C ARG A 38 7.94 17.59 -17.90
N GLU A 39 8.69 16.92 -18.76
CA GLU A 39 8.37 15.55 -19.19
C GLU A 39 8.43 14.52 -18.05
N ALA A 40 9.24 14.75 -17.01
CA ALA A 40 9.33 13.88 -15.84
C ALA A 40 8.13 14.03 -14.89
N LEU A 41 7.36 15.12 -15.03
CA LEU A 41 6.11 15.32 -14.28
C LEU A 41 4.94 14.54 -14.87
N ASN A 42 5.10 13.91 -16.04
CA ASN A 42 4.06 13.11 -16.65
C ASN A 42 4.21 11.63 -16.23
N PRO A 43 3.45 11.13 -15.24
CA PRO A 43 3.54 9.74 -14.78
C PRO A 43 3.15 8.74 -15.89
N LEU A 44 2.36 9.17 -16.88
CA LEU A 44 1.97 8.35 -18.03
C LEU A 44 3.08 8.26 -19.09
N ALA A 45 4.07 9.15 -19.06
CA ALA A 45 5.20 9.08 -19.98
C ALA A 45 6.02 7.80 -19.76
N SER A 46 6.13 7.33 -18.51
CA SER A 46 6.78 6.06 -18.15
C SER A 46 6.08 4.84 -18.78
N PHE A 47 4.77 4.92 -19.01
CA PHE A 47 3.99 3.85 -19.65
C PHE A 47 4.27 3.71 -21.16
N ARG A 48 4.84 4.73 -21.80
CA ARG A 48 5.19 4.68 -23.23
C ARG A 48 6.24 3.61 -23.53
N TRP A 49 7.14 3.36 -22.59
CA TRP A 49 8.15 2.30 -22.72
C TRP A 49 7.52 0.90 -22.63
N ALA A 50 6.50 0.72 -21.78
CA ALA A 50 5.81 -0.57 -21.62
C ALA A 50 5.03 -1.01 -22.87
N ARG A 51 4.58 -0.07 -23.73
CA ARG A 51 3.92 -0.39 -25.02
C ARG A 51 4.84 -1.15 -26.00
N GLY A 52 6.16 -1.07 -25.84
CA GLY A 52 7.11 -1.79 -26.69
C GLY A 52 7.26 -3.27 -26.33
N MET A 53 6.78 -3.71 -25.15
CA MET A 53 6.96 -5.06 -24.64
C MET A 53 5.59 -5.66 -24.29
N THR A 54 4.94 -6.29 -25.28
CA THR A 54 3.58 -6.85 -25.16
C THR A 54 3.41 -7.77 -23.94
N VAL A 55 4.44 -8.56 -23.58
CA VAL A 55 4.42 -9.43 -22.40
C VAL A 55 4.35 -8.62 -21.09
N VAL A 56 5.12 -7.53 -20.99
CA VAL A 56 5.10 -6.65 -19.80
C VAL A 56 3.75 -5.96 -19.68
N ALA A 57 3.20 -5.46 -20.78
CA ALA A 57 1.88 -4.85 -20.79
C ALA A 57 0.77 -5.84 -20.37
N ALA A 58 0.84 -7.10 -20.81
CA ALA A 58 -0.09 -8.14 -20.40
C ALA A 58 0.04 -8.46 -18.89
N LEU A 59 1.26 -8.58 -18.36
CA LEU A 59 1.49 -8.80 -16.94
C LEU A 59 0.98 -7.63 -16.10
N MET A 60 1.21 -6.40 -16.55
CA MET A 60 0.68 -5.20 -15.89
C MET A 60 -0.86 -5.20 -15.86
N ALA A 61 -1.51 -5.62 -16.96
CA ALA A 61 -2.96 -5.72 -17.01
C ALA A 61 -3.49 -6.81 -16.06
N VAL A 62 -2.87 -8.00 -16.04
CA VAL A 62 -3.24 -9.07 -15.10
C VAL A 62 -3.07 -8.62 -13.65
N PHE A 63 -1.92 -8.01 -13.33
CA PHE A 63 -1.65 -7.47 -12.00
C PHE A 63 -2.66 -6.38 -11.63
N PHE A 64 -3.01 -5.50 -12.57
CA PHE A 64 -4.02 -4.47 -12.36
C PHE A 64 -5.39 -5.08 -12.04
N ILE A 65 -5.85 -6.05 -12.82
CA ILE A 65 -7.12 -6.74 -12.59
C ILE A 65 -7.10 -7.44 -11.22
N MET A 66 -6.00 -8.12 -10.90
CA MET A 66 -5.83 -8.80 -9.61
C MET A 66 -5.89 -7.82 -8.45
N GLN A 67 -5.19 -6.68 -8.54
CA GLN A 67 -5.24 -5.62 -7.53
C GLN A 67 -6.63 -5.00 -7.43
N LEU A 68 -7.29 -4.75 -8.56
CA LEU A 68 -8.64 -4.17 -8.60
C LEU A 68 -9.65 -5.08 -7.89
N VAL A 69 -9.65 -6.37 -8.21
CA VAL A 69 -10.51 -7.37 -7.56
C VAL A 69 -10.14 -7.52 -6.09
N GLY A 70 -8.85 -7.48 -5.76
CA GLY A 70 -8.33 -7.54 -4.38
C GLY A 70 -8.79 -6.38 -3.50
N GLN A 71 -9.17 -5.23 -4.07
CA GLN A 71 -9.72 -4.09 -3.31
C GLN A 71 -11.22 -4.23 -3.00
N VAL A 72 -11.94 -5.11 -3.70
CA VAL A 72 -13.39 -5.29 -3.53
C VAL A 72 -13.76 -5.68 -2.09
N PRO A 73 -13.08 -6.65 -1.43
CA PRO A 73 -13.37 -6.97 -0.04
C PRO A 73 -13.16 -5.79 0.89
N ALA A 74 -12.07 -5.02 0.71
CA ALA A 74 -11.78 -3.87 1.56
C ALA A 74 -12.86 -2.78 1.47
N ALA A 75 -13.45 -2.57 0.29
CA ALA A 75 -14.52 -1.60 0.08
C ALA A 75 -15.90 -2.09 0.57
N LEU A 76 -16.21 -3.37 0.37
CA LEU A 76 -17.54 -3.92 0.63
C LEU A 76 -17.71 -4.55 2.02
N TRP A 77 -16.62 -4.86 2.73
CA TRP A 77 -16.67 -5.57 4.01
C TRP A 77 -17.56 -4.88 5.05
N VAL A 78 -17.48 -3.55 5.12
CA VAL A 78 -18.31 -2.74 6.04
C VAL A 78 -19.79 -2.91 5.72
N ILE A 79 -20.17 -2.69 4.46
CA ILE A 79 -21.56 -2.75 3.99
C ILE A 79 -22.11 -4.17 4.15
N PHE A 80 -21.32 -5.18 3.79
CA PHE A 80 -21.69 -6.58 3.91
C PHE A 80 -21.86 -7.01 5.38
N GLY A 81 -20.98 -6.56 6.27
CA GLY A 81 -21.07 -6.84 7.71
C GLY A 81 -22.32 -6.23 8.34
N GLU A 82 -22.66 -5.01 7.94
CA GLU A 82 -23.86 -4.31 8.41
C GLU A 82 -25.15 -4.97 7.89
N ASP A 83 -25.21 -5.30 6.59
CA ASP A 83 -26.41 -5.88 5.96
C ASP A 83 -26.65 -7.34 6.36
N ARG A 84 -25.60 -8.17 6.39
CA ARG A 84 -25.72 -9.62 6.61
C ARG A 84 -25.75 -10.03 8.08
N PHE A 85 -25.01 -9.32 8.93
CA PHE A 85 -24.79 -9.68 10.33
C PHE A 85 -25.30 -8.63 11.32
N HIS A 86 -25.84 -7.50 10.82
CA HIS A 86 -26.29 -6.38 11.64
C HIS A 86 -25.21 -5.89 12.61
N TRP A 87 -23.93 -5.96 12.17
CA TRP A 87 -22.81 -5.50 12.97
C TRP A 87 -22.83 -3.99 13.12
N ASP A 88 -22.53 -3.50 14.32
CA ASP A 88 -22.27 -2.08 14.54
C ASP A 88 -20.88 -1.67 14.02
N ALA A 89 -20.66 -0.37 13.87
CA ALA A 89 -19.38 0.17 13.40
C ALA A 89 -18.18 -0.25 14.27
N THR A 90 -18.41 -0.49 15.57
CA THR A 90 -17.38 -0.92 16.52
C THR A 90 -16.88 -2.33 16.18
N THR A 91 -17.81 -3.26 15.97
CA THR A 91 -17.54 -4.66 15.64
C THR A 91 -16.83 -4.78 14.29
N ILE A 92 -17.29 -4.00 13.30
CA ILE A 92 -16.63 -3.90 11.99
C ILE A 92 -15.21 -3.37 12.15
N GLY A 93 -15.02 -2.30 12.93
CA GLY A 93 -13.70 -1.71 13.19
C GLY A 93 -12.74 -2.69 13.88
N ILE A 94 -13.20 -3.45 14.88
CA ILE A 94 -12.41 -4.48 15.56
C ILE A 94 -12.02 -5.59 14.57
N SER A 95 -12.95 -6.03 13.71
CA SER A 95 -12.67 -7.07 12.71
C SER A 95 -11.57 -6.63 11.71
N LEU A 96 -11.64 -5.38 11.24
CA LEU A 96 -10.65 -4.80 10.33
C LEU A 96 -9.31 -4.59 11.02
N ALA A 97 -9.30 -4.18 12.30
CA ALA A 97 -8.07 -4.06 13.09
C ALA A 97 -7.39 -5.42 13.28
N ALA A 98 -8.15 -6.46 13.64
CA ALA A 98 -7.64 -7.82 13.78
C ALA A 98 -7.10 -8.36 12.44
N PHE A 99 -7.82 -8.12 11.34
CA PHE A 99 -7.36 -8.46 10.00
C PHE A 99 -6.06 -7.74 9.65
N GLY A 100 -5.96 -6.43 9.90
CA GLY A 100 -4.75 -5.65 9.65
C GLY A 100 -3.54 -6.15 10.44
N ILE A 101 -3.72 -6.50 11.71
CA ILE A 101 -2.66 -7.07 12.55
C ILE A 101 -2.21 -8.42 11.98
N LEU A 102 -3.13 -9.34 11.72
CA LEU A 102 -2.80 -10.66 11.19
C LEU A 102 -2.15 -10.55 9.81
N HIS A 103 -2.64 -9.66 8.94
CA HIS A 103 -2.08 -9.39 7.63
C HIS A 103 -0.67 -8.83 7.73
N SER A 104 -0.43 -7.84 8.60
CA SER A 104 0.90 -7.27 8.81
C SER A 104 1.89 -8.30 9.37
N LEU A 105 1.44 -9.16 10.28
CA LEU A 105 2.24 -10.24 10.85
C LEU A 105 2.56 -11.31 9.80
N ALA A 106 1.57 -11.73 9.01
CA ALA A 106 1.76 -12.64 7.90
C ALA A 106 2.76 -12.04 6.89
N GLN A 107 2.63 -10.76 6.54
CA GLN A 107 3.58 -10.09 5.66
C GLN A 107 4.99 -10.04 6.27
N ALA A 108 5.15 -9.66 7.54
CA ALA A 108 6.46 -9.61 8.19
C ALA A 108 7.12 -11.00 8.30
N MET A 109 6.34 -12.02 8.66
CA MET A 109 6.84 -13.37 8.96
C MET A 109 6.96 -14.27 7.74
N ILE A 110 6.15 -14.07 6.70
CA ILE A 110 6.14 -14.91 5.50
C ILE A 110 7.02 -14.29 4.42
N THR A 111 6.96 -12.96 4.22
CA THR A 111 7.71 -12.32 3.11
C THR A 111 9.21 -12.52 3.24
N GLY A 112 9.80 -12.37 4.44
CA GLY A 112 11.24 -12.56 4.66
C GLY A 112 11.71 -13.99 4.39
N PRO A 113 11.16 -15.01 5.07
CA PRO A 113 11.54 -16.41 4.87
C PRO A 113 11.20 -16.96 3.49
N VAL A 114 10.09 -16.54 2.86
CA VAL A 114 9.75 -16.96 1.50
C VAL A 114 10.71 -16.34 0.49
N ALA A 115 11.05 -15.04 0.61
CA ALA A 115 12.06 -14.41 -0.23
C ALA A 115 13.44 -15.08 -0.07
N ALA A 116 13.82 -15.43 1.16
CA ALA A 116 15.08 -16.12 1.46
C ALA A 116 15.11 -17.57 0.97
N ARG A 117 13.98 -18.29 0.97
CA ARG A 117 13.90 -19.71 0.55
C ARG A 117 13.66 -19.91 -0.94
N LEU A 118 12.90 -19.04 -1.62
CA LEU A 118 12.65 -19.16 -3.06
C LEU A 118 13.76 -18.51 -3.90
N GLY A 119 14.50 -17.56 -3.33
CA GLY A 119 15.42 -16.70 -4.09
C GLY A 119 14.65 -15.71 -4.95
N GLU A 120 15.17 -14.50 -5.12
CA GLU A 120 14.52 -13.39 -5.87
C GLU A 120 14.00 -13.80 -7.26
N ARG A 121 14.56 -14.87 -7.85
CA ARG A 121 14.23 -15.37 -9.18
C ARG A 121 13.01 -16.32 -9.26
N ARG A 122 12.60 -16.99 -8.16
CA ARG A 122 11.42 -17.90 -8.16
C ARG A 122 10.20 -17.32 -7.47
N ALA A 123 10.32 -16.23 -6.72
CA ALA A 123 9.18 -15.56 -6.11
C ALA A 123 8.40 -14.65 -7.11
N LEU A 124 9.00 -14.35 -8.27
CA LEU A 124 8.43 -13.52 -9.33
C LEU A 124 7.94 -14.31 -10.56
N MET A 125 8.13 -15.63 -10.59
CA MET A 125 7.56 -16.55 -11.59
C MET A 125 6.45 -17.37 -10.96
#